data_AF-A0A2S6SE39-F1
#
_entry.id   AF-A0A2S6SE39-F1
#
_cell.length_a   1.000
_cell.length_b   1.000
_cell.length_c   1.000
_cell.angle_alpha   90.00
_cell.angle_beta   90.00
_cell.angle_gamma   90.00
#
_symmetry.space_group_name_H-M   'P 1'
#
loop_
_entity.id
_entity.type
_entity.pdbx_description
1 polymer ?
#
loop_
_entity_poly.entity_id
_entity_poly.type
_entity_poly.pdbx_seq_one_letter_code
_entity_poly.pdbx_strand_id
1 'polypeptide(L)'
;MWTRGDSARLISLQLGTTRNAVIGKANRLRLPLHPSRSDDVNYLENNDFKTDITYEPKLCSEDNCKMTAQPGRDYCAYHCRQIIEEQKKIKEAS
;
A
#
# COMPACT_ATOMS: atom_id res chain seq x y z
N MET A 1 18.93 -1.95 24.50
CA MET A 1 17.48 -1.81 24.28
C MET A 1 16.99 -2.86 23.31
N TRP A 2 17.30 -2.74 22.01
CA TRP A 2 16.87 -3.71 20.98
C TRP A 2 17.38 -5.15 21.21
N THR A 3 18.69 -5.34 21.42
CA THR A 3 19.29 -6.66 21.70
C THR A 3 18.95 -7.22 23.07
N ARG A 4 18.47 -6.37 23.99
CA ARG A 4 17.96 -6.77 25.30
C ARG A 4 16.54 -7.34 25.22
N GLY A 5 15.90 -7.25 24.05
CA GLY A 5 14.53 -7.69 23.82
C GLY A 5 13.45 -6.66 24.21
N ASP A 6 13.84 -5.42 24.48
CA ASP A 6 12.86 -4.35 24.75
C ASP A 6 12.03 -4.10 23.49
N SER A 7 10.70 -4.24 23.59
CA SER A 7 9.83 -4.02 22.43
C SER A 7 10.02 -2.61 21.84
N ALA A 8 9.85 -2.48 20.52
CA ALA A 8 9.96 -1.18 19.84
C ALA A 8 9.08 -0.09 20.47
N ARG A 9 7.96 -0.46 21.12
CA ARG A 9 7.09 0.46 21.87
C ARG A 9 7.75 0.96 23.17
N LEU A 10 8.40 0.09 23.93
CA LEU A 10 9.11 0.48 25.16
C LEU A 10 10.31 1.38 24.83
N ILE A 11 11.08 1.00 23.82
CA ILE A 11 12.21 1.78 23.33
C ILE A 11 11.73 3.17 22.88
N SER A 12 10.60 3.23 22.16
CA SER A 12 10.09 4.51 21.66
C SER A 12 9.65 5.44 22.80
N LEU A 13 9.04 4.90 23.87
CA LEU A 13 8.67 5.67 25.04
C LEU A 13 9.90 6.21 25.78
N GLN A 14 10.93 5.38 25.95
CA GLN A 14 12.17 5.79 26.63
C GLN A 14 12.97 6.83 25.84
N LEU A 15 12.95 6.76 24.52
CA LEU A 15 13.67 7.68 23.63
C LEU A 15 12.82 8.90 23.21
N GLY A 16 11.57 9.02 23.66
CA GLY A 16 10.68 10.12 23.26
C GLY A 16 10.41 10.16 21.75
N THR A 17 10.31 9.00 21.11
CA THR A 17 10.11 8.89 19.65
C THR A 17 8.94 7.96 19.33
N THR A 18 8.70 7.68 18.04
CA THR A 18 7.63 6.78 17.61
C THR A 18 8.14 5.35 17.42
N ARG A 19 7.26 4.36 17.63
CA ARG A 19 7.56 2.93 17.38
C ARG A 19 8.19 2.71 16.00
N ASN A 20 7.65 3.38 14.97
CA ASN A 20 8.11 3.22 13.58
C ASN A 20 9.49 3.84 13.36
N ALA A 21 9.82 4.93 14.04
CA ALA A 21 11.16 5.50 13.99
C ALA A 21 12.21 4.54 14.57
N VAL A 22 11.87 3.83 15.65
CA VAL A 22 12.72 2.78 16.24
C VAL A 22 12.90 1.61 15.27
N ILE A 23 11.80 1.06 14.72
CA ILE A 23 11.86 -0.06 13.76
C ILE A 23 12.66 0.33 12.52
N GLY A 24 12.37 1.50 11.94
CA GLY A 24 13.07 1.99 10.76
C GLY A 24 14.56 2.22 11.02
N LYS A 25 14.94 2.71 12.20
CA LYS A 25 16.34 2.87 12.59
C LYS A 25 17.03 1.51 12.80
N ALA A 26 16.38 0.54 13.44
CA ALA A 26 16.92 -0.81 13.60
C ALA A 26 17.18 -1.48 12.24
N ASN A 27 16.25 -1.32 11.28
CA ASN A 27 16.42 -1.83 9.92
C ASN A 27 17.58 -1.14 9.18
N ARG A 28 17.71 0.19 9.27
CA ARG A 28 18.82 0.94 8.66
C ARG A 28 20.18 0.57 9.25
N LEU A 29 20.21 0.24 10.53
CA LEU A 29 21.41 -0.23 11.24
C LEU A 29 21.67 -1.73 11.02
N ARG A 30 20.83 -2.44 10.23
CA ARG A 30 20.93 -3.88 9.96
C ARG A 30 21.02 -4.72 11.25
N LEU A 31 20.31 -4.31 12.29
CA LEU A 31 20.24 -5.06 13.54
C LEU A 31 19.51 -6.40 13.33
N PRO A 32 19.83 -7.45 14.12
CA PRO A 32 19.14 -8.72 14.04
C PRO A 32 17.64 -8.56 14.32
N LEU A 33 16.86 -9.52 13.82
CA LEU A 33 15.42 -9.56 14.03
C LEU A 33 15.11 -9.47 15.52
N HIS A 34 14.13 -8.64 15.86
CA HIS A 34 13.79 -8.43 17.27
C HIS A 34 13.29 -9.75 17.89
N PRO A 35 13.75 -10.15 19.08
CA PRO A 35 13.39 -11.44 19.69
C PRO A 35 11.89 -11.60 19.96
N SER A 36 11.13 -10.50 20.11
CA SER A 36 9.67 -10.56 20.20
C SER A 36 8.97 -10.89 18.89
N ARG A 37 9.71 -11.03 17.79
CA ARG A 37 9.22 -11.39 16.46
C ARG A 37 9.59 -12.85 16.15
N SER A 38 9.62 -13.70 17.18
CA SER A 38 9.94 -15.13 17.07
C SER A 38 9.31 -15.72 15.81
N ASP A 39 10.14 -16.40 15.02
CA ASP A 39 9.83 -16.98 13.71
C ASP A 39 8.89 -18.21 13.80
N ASP A 40 7.83 -18.15 14.62
CA ASP A 40 6.70 -19.11 14.58
C ASP A 40 5.68 -18.73 13.49
N VAL A 41 6.12 -17.92 12.53
CA VAL A 41 5.51 -17.82 11.22
C VAL A 41 6.56 -18.29 10.25
N ASN A 42 6.42 -19.54 9.82
CA ASN A 42 7.19 -20.19 8.78
C ASN A 42 7.10 -19.35 7.48
N TYR A 43 7.93 -18.32 7.39
CA TYR A 43 8.08 -17.43 6.23
C TYR A 43 9.05 -18.03 5.19
N LEU A 44 9.24 -19.35 5.23
CA LEU A 44 10.04 -20.11 4.29
C LEU A 44 9.27 -21.31 3.73
N GLU A 45 7.99 -21.14 3.37
CA GLU A 45 7.38 -22.03 2.37
C GLU A 45 6.18 -21.40 1.67
N ASN A 46 6.34 -20.18 1.16
CA ASN A 46 5.59 -19.65 0.01
C ASN A 46 6.40 -18.53 -0.62
N ASN A 47 7.63 -18.85 -1.04
CA ASN A 47 8.36 -18.09 -2.07
C ASN A 47 7.73 -18.35 -3.46
N ASP A 48 6.41 -18.20 -3.51
CA ASP A 48 5.66 -17.94 -4.74
C ASP A 48 5.00 -16.56 -4.61
N PHE A 49 5.69 -15.65 -3.90
CA PHE A 49 5.45 -14.22 -4.02
C PHE A 49 5.77 -13.89 -5.47
N LYS A 50 4.76 -13.95 -6.34
CA LYS A 50 4.82 -13.35 -7.68
C LYS A 50 5.31 -11.92 -7.50
N THR A 51 6.61 -11.71 -7.66
CA THR A 51 7.27 -10.42 -7.83
C THR A 51 6.88 -9.78 -9.18
N ASP A 52 5.78 -10.23 -9.76
CA ASP A 52 5.22 -9.82 -11.02
C ASP A 52 3.72 -9.57 -10.82
N ILE A 53 3.40 -8.60 -9.96
CA ILE A 53 2.13 -7.87 -10.09
C ILE A 53 2.41 -6.76 -11.10
N THR A 54 2.78 -7.10 -12.32
CA THR A 54 2.74 -6.13 -13.41
C THR A 54 1.28 -5.73 -13.54
N TYR A 55 0.97 -4.50 -13.12
CA TYR A 55 -0.36 -3.94 -13.28
C TYR A 55 -0.66 -3.89 -14.78
N GLU A 56 -1.53 -4.78 -15.26
CA GLU A 56 -2.03 -4.73 -16.62
C GLU A 56 -3.11 -3.64 -16.69
N PRO A 57 -2.86 -2.54 -17.41
CA PRO A 57 -3.83 -1.46 -17.52
C PRO A 57 -5.01 -1.93 -18.38
N LYS A 58 -6.22 -1.89 -17.80
CA LYS A 58 -7.45 -2.09 -18.56
C LYS A 58 -7.62 -0.97 -19.57
N LEU A 59 -8.26 -1.25 -20.70
CA LEU A 59 -8.69 -0.23 -21.65
C LEU A 59 -10.02 0.39 -21.19
N CYS A 60 -10.24 1.64 -21.57
CA CYS A 60 -11.49 2.34 -21.34
C CYS A 60 -12.67 1.59 -21.98
N SER A 61 -13.76 1.42 -21.24
CA SER A 61 -14.99 0.75 -21.70
C SER A 61 -15.86 1.60 -22.65
N GLU A 62 -15.39 2.75 -23.11
CA GLU A 62 -16.16 3.60 -24.02
C GLU A 62 -15.88 3.24 -25.48
N ASP A 63 -16.91 3.35 -26.32
CA ASP A 63 -16.83 2.99 -27.73
C ASP A 63 -15.77 3.85 -28.43
N ASN A 64 -14.91 3.18 -29.20
CA ASN A 64 -13.76 3.80 -29.90
C ASN A 64 -12.70 4.46 -28.99
N CYS A 65 -12.73 4.25 -27.67
CA CYS A 65 -11.71 4.77 -26.78
C CYS A 65 -10.52 3.81 -26.62
N LYS A 66 -9.34 4.21 -27.10
CA LYS A 66 -8.10 3.42 -26.97
C LYS A 66 -7.24 3.79 -25.74
N MET A 67 -7.76 4.65 -24.87
CA MET A 67 -7.04 5.10 -23.68
C MET A 67 -7.13 4.06 -22.56
N THR A 68 -6.15 4.05 -21.66
CA THR A 68 -6.20 3.20 -20.46
C THR A 68 -7.24 3.72 -19.48
N ALA A 69 -7.97 2.78 -18.88
CA ALA A 69 -8.88 3.05 -17.78
C ALA A 69 -8.09 3.46 -16.53
N GLN A 70 -8.70 4.30 -15.69
CA GLN A 70 -8.09 4.65 -14.41
C GLN A 70 -8.10 3.44 -13.46
N PRO A 71 -7.10 3.29 -12.58
CA PRO A 71 -7.09 2.21 -11.59
C PRO A 71 -8.39 2.20 -10.76
N GLY A 72 -9.05 1.05 -10.71
CA GLY A 72 -10.33 0.89 -9.99
C GLY A 72 -11.54 1.53 -10.68
N ARG A 73 -11.44 1.93 -11.96
CA ARG A 73 -12.54 2.44 -12.78
C ARG A 73 -12.58 1.75 -14.14
N ASP A 74 -13.73 1.83 -14.80
CA ASP A 74 -13.94 1.26 -16.14
C ASP A 74 -13.59 2.22 -17.27
N TYR A 75 -13.45 3.52 -16.96
CA TYR A 75 -13.26 4.58 -17.93
C TYR A 75 -11.90 5.27 -17.79
N CYS A 76 -11.41 5.86 -18.89
CA CYS A 76 -10.24 6.73 -18.88
C CYS A 76 -10.55 8.04 -18.14
N ALA A 77 -9.52 8.84 -17.84
CA ALA A 77 -9.68 10.11 -17.13
C ALA A 77 -10.64 11.09 -17.83
N TYR A 78 -10.68 11.07 -19.17
CA TYR A 78 -11.57 11.93 -19.96
C TYR A 78 -13.04 11.50 -19.81
N HIS A 79 -13.37 10.24 -20.08
CA HIS A 79 -14.75 9.75 -19.97
C HIS A 79 -15.27 9.73 -18.54
N CYS A 80 -14.40 9.44 -17.55
CA CYS A 80 -14.74 9.62 -16.15
C CYS A 80 -15.25 11.05 -15.86
N ARG A 81 -14.60 12.08 -16.43
CA ARG A 81 -15.01 13.47 -16.25
C ARG A 81 -16.39 13.74 -16.86
N GLN A 82 -16.62 13.29 -18.09
CA GLN A 82 -17.90 13.47 -18.78
C GLN A 82 -19.07 12.86 -17.99
N ILE A 83 -18.92 11.60 -17.57
CA ILE A 83 -19.93 10.88 -16.79
C ILE A 83 -20.23 11.62 -15.47
N ILE A 84 -19.20 12.10 -14.77
CA ILE A 84 -19.37 12.84 -13.52
C ILE A 84 -20.11 14.17 -13.76
N GLU A 85 -19.80 14.89 -14.84
CA GLU A 85 -20.46 16.14 -15.20
C GLU A 85 -21.94 15.94 -15.56
N GLU A 86 -22.26 14.89 -16.31
CA GLU A 86 -23.65 14.52 -16.62
C GLU A 86 -24.43 14.16 -15.36
N GLN A 87 -23.85 13.36 -14.47
CA GLN A 87 -24.48 13.02 -13.19
C GLN A 87 -24.72 14.25 -12.32
N LYS A 88 -23.85 15.26 -12.37
CA LYS A 88 -24.06 16.53 -11.67
C LYS A 88 -25.22 17.31 -12.26
N LYS A 89 -25.29 17.45 -13.59
CA LYS A 89 -26.41 18.14 -14.27
C LYS A 89 -27.76 17.51 -13.97
N ILE A 90 -27.83 16.17 -13.95
CA ILE A 90 -29.07 15.44 -13.61
C ILE A 90 -29.49 15.73 -12.16
N LYS A 91 -28.54 15.80 -11.23
CA LYS A 91 -28.82 16.12 -9.82
C LYS A 91 -29.27 17.55 -9.60
N GLU A 92 -28.73 18.50 -10.36
CA GLU A 92 -29.11 19.93 -10.28
C GLU A 92 -30.46 20.23 -10.93
N ALA A 93 -30.92 19.36 -11.85
CA ALA A 93 -32.21 19.48 -12.52
C ALA A 93 -33.37 18.77 -11.79
N SER A 94 -33.09 18.03 -10.71
CA SER A 94 -34.06 17.35 -9.84
C SER A 94 -34.34 18.11 -8.57
#